data_AF-A0A7C4VN64-F1
#
_entry.id   AF-A0A7C4VN64-F1
#
_cell.length_a   1.000
_cell.length_b   1.000
_cell.length_c   1.000
_cell.angle_alpha   90.00
_cell.angle_beta   90.00
_cell.angle_gamma   90.00
#
_symmetry.space_group_name_H-M   'P 1'
#
loop_
_entity.id
_entity.type
_entity.pdbx_description
1 polymer ?
#
loop_
_entity_poly.entity_id
_entity_poly.type
_entity_poly.pdbx_seq_one_letter_code
_entity_poly.pdbx_strand_id
1 'polypeptide(L)'
;MFFQWLPTLMIIAAIFLLGGLFLTMILGIVVINERQVGIVVKKFSSRGLPPGQLIALHGESGYQADTLAPGWHFGYWPWQYTVVKAPITVVPQGEIALVVAADGSPIPPQRILGKVVECDNFQDARQFLVNGGEKGRQLGLLTAGTYRINAALFTIITAANARQHGMAPEHLQVYRVAADRVGIVTTLDGLPIEQGEIAGPVIPGHDNFQNAQAFLNGGGRRGLQEQVLLSGSWNLNPWFVQVEQTPMTAVPIGHVGVVISYVGKTHEDVSGIDFTHGDLVNAGHKGVWITPLYPGKHPLNTRVMKVELVPTTNIVLNWAGRSEAHNYDSKLSSITVRSKDGFAFNLDVSQIIHIGALDAPKVISRVGSVQNLVDHVLQPTVGNYFRNSAQAYTVLDFLSARSERQAEATEHIRAAIRVYDVQAIDTLIGDILPPAELMQTQTDRKIAEEQRKTYEVQQEAQQQRQQLVRETAMADIQNDMVKSEQGVQIAEMQANAQIKQATGAAEATRLQAMGEAEAIRAIGNAKAEAHRAGVQALGSQGYTALQLMQIVGDRNVRVVPDVAVNGSGQAGLVEGMLGMMLRGQTNGSAKPMTKS
;
A
#
# COMPACT_ATOMS: atom_id res chain seq x y z
N MET A 1 50.55 81.81 60.66
CA MET A 1 50.53 80.91 61.84
C MET A 1 50.14 79.45 61.54
N PHE A 2 49.58 79.09 60.36
CA PHE A 2 49.25 77.69 60.06
C PHE A 2 50.46 76.79 59.73
N PHE A 3 51.58 77.37 59.28
CA PHE A 3 52.75 76.60 58.80
C PHE A 3 53.63 76.01 59.93
N GLN A 4 53.52 76.50 61.16
CA GLN A 4 54.35 76.05 62.30
C GLN A 4 53.83 74.78 62.99
N TRP A 5 52.55 74.43 62.81
CA TRP A 5 51.93 73.23 63.39
C TRP A 5 51.92 72.02 62.44
N LEU A 6 52.27 72.24 61.16
CA LEU A 6 52.37 71.18 60.16
C LEU A 6 53.35 70.06 60.53
N PRO A 7 54.60 70.34 60.98
CA PRO A 7 55.56 69.28 61.26
C PRO A 7 55.16 68.46 62.50
N THR A 8 54.58 69.06 63.52
CA THR A 8 54.11 68.34 64.73
C THR A 8 52.89 67.47 64.44
N LEU A 9 51.93 67.96 63.64
CA LEU A 9 50.82 67.15 63.14
C LEU A 9 51.29 65.97 62.27
N MET A 10 52.30 66.18 61.41
CA MET A 10 52.90 65.11 60.61
C MET A 10 53.60 64.04 61.47
N ILE A 11 54.29 64.44 62.54
CA ILE A 11 54.95 63.50 63.47
C ILE A 11 53.92 62.70 64.26
N ILE A 12 52.87 63.35 64.78
CA ILE A 12 51.79 62.64 65.50
C ILE A 12 51.07 61.68 64.55
N ALA A 13 50.76 62.11 63.32
CA ALA A 13 50.18 61.24 62.31
C ALA A 13 51.11 60.06 62.00
N ALA A 14 52.43 60.28 61.82
CA ALA A 14 53.39 59.22 61.58
C ALA A 14 53.52 58.23 62.75
N ILE A 15 53.46 58.71 64.00
CA ILE A 15 53.47 57.85 65.20
C ILE A 15 52.20 57.01 65.29
N PHE A 16 51.03 57.59 65.01
CA PHE A 16 49.78 56.83 64.95
C PHE A 16 49.79 55.80 63.81
N LEU A 17 50.38 56.15 62.66
CA LEU A 17 50.49 55.27 61.49
C LEU A 17 51.47 54.12 61.76
N LEU A 18 52.64 54.42 62.33
CA LEU A 18 53.64 53.43 62.76
C LEU A 18 53.13 52.58 63.91
N GLY A 19 52.44 53.16 64.89
CA GLY A 19 51.82 52.46 66.01
C GLY A 19 50.71 51.53 65.54
N GLY A 20 49.89 51.95 64.59
CA GLY A 20 48.89 51.11 63.93
C GLY A 20 49.53 49.96 63.15
N LEU A 21 50.57 50.23 62.37
CA LEU A 21 51.33 49.21 61.65
C LEU A 21 51.96 48.19 62.62
N PHE A 22 52.57 48.67 63.70
CA PHE A 22 53.18 47.85 64.73
C PHE A 22 52.14 47.00 65.47
N LEU A 23 50.96 47.55 65.75
CA LEU A 23 49.84 46.83 66.35
C LEU A 23 49.33 45.71 65.43
N THR A 24 49.19 45.96 64.12
CA THR A 24 48.81 44.92 63.16
C THR A 24 49.83 43.81 63.04
N MET A 25 51.13 44.13 63.19
CA MET A 25 52.23 43.16 63.16
C MET A 25 52.28 42.30 64.44
N ILE A 26 51.98 42.88 65.61
CA ILE A 26 51.94 42.16 66.90
C ILE A 26 50.69 41.30 67.04
N LEU A 27 49.52 41.80 66.62
CA LEU A 27 48.26 41.06 66.72
C LEU A 27 48.10 40.03 65.58
N GLY A 28 48.89 40.15 64.50
CA GLY A 28 48.79 39.26 63.34
C GLY A 28 47.41 39.32 62.69
N ILE A 29 46.89 40.54 62.48
CA ILE A 29 45.54 40.76 61.96
C ILE A 29 45.51 40.49 60.47
N VAL A 30 44.64 39.58 60.04
CA VAL A 30 44.36 39.29 58.63
C VAL A 30 42.87 39.45 58.36
N VAL A 31 42.54 40.28 57.39
CA VAL A 31 41.16 40.47 56.92
C VAL A 31 40.97 39.75 55.60
N ILE A 32 39.98 38.85 55.56
CA ILE A 32 39.53 38.15 54.35
C ILE A 32 38.20 38.74 53.91
N ASN A 33 38.14 39.20 52.65
CA ASN A 33 36.92 39.76 52.08
C ASN A 33 35.88 38.68 51.81
N GLU A 34 34.60 39.06 51.68
CA GLU A 34 33.47 38.15 51.48
C GLU A 34 33.60 37.23 50.24
N ARG A 35 34.27 37.72 49.18
CA ARG A 35 34.51 36.97 47.94
C ARG A 35 35.91 36.35 47.85
N GLN A 36 36.55 36.16 48.99
CA GLN A 36 37.89 35.57 49.08
C GLN A 36 37.92 34.43 50.09
N VAL A 37 38.86 33.52 49.87
CA VAL A 37 39.26 32.49 50.82
C VAL A 37 40.74 32.72 51.17
N GLY A 38 41.06 32.69 52.46
CA GLY A 38 42.44 32.83 52.92
C GLY A 38 43.14 31.47 53.00
N ILE A 39 44.12 31.25 52.14
CA ILE A 39 44.96 30.05 52.17
C ILE A 39 46.17 30.34 53.06
N VAL A 40 46.33 29.57 54.13
CA VAL A 40 47.39 29.79 55.11
C VAL A 40 48.64 29.01 54.70
N VAL A 41 49.79 29.68 54.68
CA VAL A 41 51.11 29.06 54.50
C VAL A 41 51.94 29.34 55.74
N LYS A 42 52.43 28.29 56.39
CA LYS A 42 53.31 28.40 57.56
C LYS A 42 54.76 28.33 57.12
N LYS A 43 55.53 29.40 57.34
CA LYS A 43 56.91 29.56 56.86
C LYS A 43 57.90 28.62 57.57
N PHE A 44 57.73 28.44 58.88
CA PHE A 44 58.58 27.56 59.67
C PHE A 44 57.80 26.92 60.81
N SER A 45 58.18 25.68 61.14
CA SER A 45 57.60 24.88 62.22
C SER A 45 58.67 23.90 62.73
N SER A 46 58.51 23.36 63.93
CA SER A 46 59.39 22.31 64.46
C SER A 46 59.19 20.96 63.76
N ARG A 47 58.07 20.79 63.05
CA ARG A 47 57.75 19.61 62.24
C ARG A 47 57.75 19.98 60.77
N GLY A 48 58.54 19.26 59.97
CA GLY A 48 58.56 19.37 58.52
C GLY A 48 57.48 18.50 57.88
N LEU A 49 57.10 18.83 56.64
CA LEU A 49 56.20 18.00 55.83
C LEU A 49 56.87 16.67 55.47
N PRO A 50 56.17 15.53 55.60
CA PRO A 50 56.64 14.24 55.09
C PRO A 50 56.93 14.30 53.57
N PRO A 51 57.94 13.56 53.06
CA PRO A 51 58.21 13.50 51.63
C PRO A 51 56.98 13.08 50.82
N GLY A 52 56.64 13.86 49.79
CA GLY A 52 55.51 13.58 48.89
C GLY A 52 54.16 14.17 49.31
N GLN A 53 54.07 14.82 50.47
CA GLN A 53 52.92 15.63 50.89
C GLN A 53 53.18 17.11 50.59
N LEU A 54 52.13 17.82 50.17
CA LEU A 54 52.14 19.25 49.82
C LEU A 54 51.34 20.08 50.84
N ILE A 55 50.37 19.47 51.52
CA ILE A 55 49.44 20.11 52.45
C ILE A 55 49.66 19.58 53.87
N ALA A 56 49.89 20.49 54.80
CA ALA A 56 50.08 20.22 56.22
C ALA A 56 48.74 20.05 56.93
N LEU A 57 48.61 18.95 57.67
CA LEU A 57 47.44 18.63 58.52
C LEU A 57 47.64 19.03 59.98
N HIS A 58 48.87 18.92 60.50
CA HIS A 58 49.15 19.03 61.93
C HIS A 58 50.02 20.25 62.27
N GLY A 59 49.90 21.34 61.51
CA GLY A 59 50.67 22.57 61.75
C GLY A 59 52.15 22.47 61.36
N GLU A 60 52.48 21.58 60.43
CA GLU A 60 53.79 21.45 59.79
C GLU A 60 54.11 22.69 58.93
N SER A 61 55.37 22.89 58.54
CA SER A 61 55.77 23.95 57.61
C SER A 61 55.19 23.71 56.21
N GLY A 62 54.57 24.71 55.58
CA GLY A 62 53.98 24.61 54.24
C GLY A 62 52.52 25.11 54.16
N TYR A 63 51.85 24.81 53.05
CA TYR A 63 50.42 25.09 52.87
C TYR A 63 49.60 24.33 53.91
N GLN A 64 48.71 24.99 54.61
CA GLN A 64 47.83 24.35 55.60
C GLN A 64 46.55 23.85 54.91
N ALA A 65 45.97 22.78 55.46
CA ALA A 65 44.68 22.27 55.01
C ALA A 65 43.54 23.26 55.30
N ASP A 66 43.50 23.81 56.51
CA ASP A 66 42.43 24.72 56.93
C ASP A 66 42.54 26.07 56.21
N THR A 67 41.40 26.55 55.72
CA THR A 67 41.28 27.88 55.10
C THR A 67 40.58 28.86 56.03
N LEU A 68 40.85 30.15 55.81
CA LEU A 68 40.20 31.23 56.53
C LEU A 68 38.92 31.67 55.80
N ALA A 69 37.80 31.59 56.51
CA ALA A 69 36.53 32.16 56.10
C ALA A 69 36.59 33.70 56.06
N PRO A 70 35.64 34.38 55.40
CA PRO A 70 35.56 35.84 55.43
C PRO A 70 35.45 36.39 56.86
N GLY A 71 36.14 37.49 57.13
CA GLY A 71 36.15 38.13 58.45
C GLY A 71 37.54 38.49 58.95
N TRP A 72 37.57 38.85 60.24
CA TRP A 72 38.77 39.25 60.96
C TRP A 72 39.38 38.04 61.65
N HIS A 73 40.63 37.74 61.32
CA HIS A 73 41.40 36.66 61.93
C HIS A 73 42.61 37.24 62.66
N PHE A 74 42.91 36.69 63.83
CA PHE A 74 43.99 37.13 64.72
C PHE A 74 45.01 36.00 64.92
N GLY A 75 46.26 36.33 65.24
CA GLY A 75 47.31 35.33 65.50
C GLY A 75 48.04 34.83 64.24
N TYR A 76 47.83 35.45 63.08
CA TYR A 76 48.56 35.13 61.85
C TYR A 76 49.72 36.10 61.64
N TRP A 77 50.76 35.99 62.47
CA TRP A 77 51.91 36.90 62.42
C TRP A 77 52.68 36.81 61.10
N PRO A 78 53.01 37.95 60.43
CA PRO A 78 53.68 37.95 59.12
C PRO A 78 55.05 37.25 59.08
N TRP A 79 55.72 37.12 60.24
CA TRP A 79 56.99 36.41 60.34
C TRP A 79 56.80 34.88 60.35
N GLN A 80 55.69 34.36 60.85
CA GLN A 80 55.40 32.91 60.91
C GLN A 80 54.51 32.42 59.77
N TYR A 81 53.53 33.23 59.36
CA TYR A 81 52.50 32.87 58.39
C TYR A 81 52.49 33.83 57.20
N THR A 82 52.18 33.29 56.03
CA THR A 82 51.75 34.04 54.84
C THR A 82 50.31 33.63 54.53
N VAL A 83 49.39 34.57 54.43
CA VAL A 83 48.02 34.28 54.00
C VAL A 83 47.85 34.73 52.56
N VAL A 84 47.66 33.77 51.67
CA VAL A 84 47.39 34.00 50.25
C VAL A 84 45.88 34.11 50.07
N LYS A 85 45.43 35.25 49.54
CA LYS A 85 44.00 35.48 49.29
C LYS A 85 43.65 34.99 47.90
N ALA A 86 42.84 33.95 47.81
CA ALA A 86 42.31 33.44 46.54
C ALA A 86 40.83 33.86 46.37
N PRO A 87 40.35 34.10 45.14
CA PRO A 87 38.94 34.31 44.90
C PRO A 87 38.14 33.04 45.19
N ILE A 88 36.88 33.19 45.59
CA ILE A 88 35.95 32.06 45.71
C ILE A 88 35.68 31.44 44.33
N THR A 89 35.46 30.12 44.32
CA THR A 89 35.11 29.40 43.10
C THR A 89 33.62 29.54 42.86
N VAL A 90 33.23 30.11 41.71
CA VAL A 90 31.82 30.22 41.30
C VAL A 90 31.61 29.32 40.11
N VAL A 91 30.65 28.40 40.23
CA VAL A 91 30.18 27.54 39.14
C VAL A 91 28.84 28.09 38.67
N PRO A 92 28.76 28.66 37.45
CA PRO A 92 27.52 29.18 36.89
C PRO A 92 26.40 28.13 36.80
N GLN A 93 25.16 28.60 36.73
CA GLN A 93 24.02 27.72 36.52
C GLN A 93 24.09 27.06 35.14
N GLY A 94 23.84 25.75 35.08
CA GLY A 94 23.92 24.97 33.83
C GLY A 94 25.33 24.51 33.49
N GLU A 95 26.30 24.73 34.37
CA GLU A 95 27.67 24.22 34.27
C GLU A 95 27.98 23.27 35.44
N ILE A 96 28.98 22.42 35.21
CA ILE A 96 29.65 21.61 36.22
C ILE A 96 31.13 21.99 36.27
N ALA A 97 31.77 21.77 37.41
CA ALA A 97 33.21 21.93 37.54
C ALA A 97 33.89 20.62 37.94
N LEU A 98 35.07 20.39 37.38
CA LEU A 98 35.89 19.22 37.69
C LEU A 98 36.99 19.58 38.67
N VAL A 99 37.37 18.60 39.49
CA VAL A 99 38.35 18.79 40.56
C VAL A 99 39.58 17.94 40.31
N VAL A 100 40.76 18.53 40.45
CA VAL A 100 42.04 17.82 40.48
C VAL A 100 42.70 18.10 41.83
N ALA A 101 42.95 17.06 42.60
CA ALA A 101 43.64 17.16 43.89
C ALA A 101 45.16 17.06 43.67
N ALA A 102 45.92 18.01 44.22
CA ALA A 102 47.37 18.02 44.15
C ALA A 102 48.01 17.06 45.16
N ASP A 103 47.34 16.81 46.28
CA ASP A 103 47.83 16.02 47.40
C ASP A 103 46.79 14.99 47.87
N GLY A 104 47.25 13.98 48.61
CA GLY A 104 46.45 12.84 49.05
C GLY A 104 47.12 11.49 48.77
N SER A 105 46.39 10.42 49.07
CA SER A 105 46.84 9.05 48.80
C SER A 105 46.99 8.80 47.29
N PRO A 106 47.92 7.94 46.84
CA PRO A 106 48.02 7.62 45.42
C PRO A 106 46.77 6.86 44.94
N ILE A 107 46.29 7.20 43.72
CA ILE A 107 45.24 6.42 43.06
C ILE A 107 45.80 5.03 42.76
N PRO A 108 45.11 3.93 43.14
CA PRO A 108 45.52 2.57 42.81
C PRO A 108 45.67 2.41 41.27
N PRO A 109 46.65 1.64 40.79
CA PRO A 109 46.91 1.50 39.34
C PRO A 109 45.72 0.97 38.51
N GLN A 110 44.75 0.32 39.16
CA GLN A 110 43.55 -0.21 38.51
C GLN A 110 42.49 0.85 38.20
N ARG A 111 42.58 2.05 38.80
CA ARG A 111 41.63 3.16 38.62
C ARG A 111 42.31 4.36 38.00
N ILE A 112 41.52 5.17 37.30
CA ILE A 112 42.01 6.38 36.63
C ILE A 112 41.63 7.62 37.43
N LEU A 113 40.49 7.57 38.14
CA LEU A 113 39.95 8.69 38.91
C LEU A 113 39.99 8.40 40.42
N GLY A 114 40.27 9.45 41.18
CA GLY A 114 40.27 9.44 42.64
C GLY A 114 38.85 9.26 43.20
N LYS A 115 38.71 8.44 44.24
CA LYS A 115 37.41 8.20 44.90
C LYS A 115 36.78 9.47 45.45
N VAL A 116 35.45 9.48 45.51
CA VAL A 116 34.70 10.51 46.23
C VAL A 116 34.78 10.24 47.72
N VAL A 117 35.19 11.25 48.48
CA VAL A 117 35.17 11.25 49.95
C VAL A 117 34.26 12.37 50.45
N GLU A 118 33.63 12.15 51.59
CA GLU A 118 32.81 13.17 52.23
C GLU A 118 33.73 14.28 52.77
N CYS A 119 33.59 15.49 52.22
CA CYS A 119 34.46 16.65 52.52
C CYS A 119 33.76 17.99 52.20
N ASP A 120 32.44 18.03 52.35
CA ASP A 120 31.60 19.21 52.04
C ASP A 120 31.90 19.81 50.65
N ASN A 121 31.80 18.99 49.60
CA ASN A 121 32.07 19.37 48.21
C ASN A 121 33.46 20.03 48.02
N PHE A 122 34.51 19.42 48.58
CA PHE A 122 35.90 19.87 48.51
C PHE A 122 36.18 21.23 49.18
N GLN A 123 35.25 21.72 50.01
CA GLN A 123 35.48 22.93 50.82
C GLN A 123 36.34 22.63 52.05
N ASP A 124 36.18 21.43 52.64
CA ASP A 124 37.00 20.98 53.77
C ASP A 124 38.16 20.10 53.29
N ALA A 125 39.30 20.75 53.05
CA ALA A 125 40.54 20.09 52.65
C ALA A 125 41.10 19.15 53.73
N ARG A 126 40.86 19.43 55.02
CA ARG A 126 41.31 18.57 56.12
C ARG A 126 40.53 17.26 56.11
N GLN A 127 39.20 17.34 56.04
CA GLN A 127 38.35 16.15 55.95
C GLN A 127 38.68 15.32 54.71
N PHE A 128 38.93 15.95 53.56
CA PHE A 128 39.33 15.24 52.35
C PHE A 128 40.57 14.35 52.59
N LEU A 129 41.63 14.91 53.19
CA LEU A 129 42.86 14.18 53.44
C LEU A 129 42.72 13.14 54.56
N VAL A 130 41.99 13.46 55.64
CA VAL A 130 41.75 12.55 56.78
C VAL A 130 40.90 11.35 56.36
N ASN A 131 39.90 11.55 55.49
CA ASN A 131 39.03 10.50 54.96
C ASN A 131 39.70 9.68 53.85
N GLY A 132 41.00 9.89 53.62
CA GLY A 132 41.81 9.15 52.67
C GLY A 132 41.56 9.55 51.22
N GLY A 133 41.33 10.83 50.96
CA GLY A 133 41.25 11.39 49.61
C GLY A 133 42.48 11.08 48.77
N GLU A 134 42.28 10.95 47.46
CA GLU A 134 43.30 10.49 46.53
C GLU A 134 43.79 11.63 45.64
N LYS A 135 45.10 11.69 45.37
CA LYS A 135 45.68 12.74 44.52
C LYS A 135 45.43 12.46 43.04
N GLY A 136 45.16 13.49 42.25
CA GLY A 136 44.88 13.41 40.81
C GLY A 136 43.47 13.86 40.43
N ARG A 137 43.00 13.43 39.25
CA ARG A 137 41.65 13.75 38.75
C ARG A 137 40.61 13.07 39.63
N GLN A 138 39.64 13.83 40.11
CA GLN A 138 38.61 13.31 41.01
C GLN A 138 37.40 12.79 40.22
N LEU A 139 36.75 11.78 40.78
CA LEU A 139 35.47 11.27 40.30
C LEU A 139 34.32 12.24 40.60
N GLY A 140 34.40 12.93 41.74
CA GLY A 140 33.43 13.92 42.18
C GLY A 140 33.47 15.19 41.33
N LEU A 141 32.29 15.78 41.12
CA LEU A 141 32.10 17.04 40.40
C LEU A 141 31.44 18.08 41.31
N LEU A 142 31.62 19.35 40.99
CA LEU A 142 30.90 20.46 41.61
C LEU A 142 29.75 20.88 40.71
N THR A 143 28.57 21.05 41.27
CA THR A 143 27.39 21.57 40.59
C THR A 143 27.36 23.10 40.68
N ALA A 144 26.31 23.73 40.12
CA ALA A 144 26.13 25.17 40.20
C ALA A 144 26.10 25.65 41.65
N GLY A 145 26.95 26.62 41.99
CA GLY A 145 27.13 27.04 43.37
C GLY A 145 28.34 27.93 43.57
N THR A 146 28.49 28.43 44.80
CA THR A 146 29.66 29.19 45.23
C THR A 146 30.38 28.42 46.30
N TYR A 147 31.64 28.07 46.04
CA TYR A 147 32.44 27.18 46.87
C TYR A 147 33.68 27.89 47.38
N ARG A 148 34.00 27.66 48.66
CA ARG A 148 35.25 28.14 49.28
C ARG A 148 36.26 27.00 49.26
N ILE A 149 37.11 27.00 48.25
CA ILE A 149 38.01 25.87 47.97
C ILE A 149 39.45 26.29 48.25
N ASN A 150 40.20 25.40 48.90
CA ASN A 150 41.64 25.58 49.07
C ASN A 150 42.35 25.37 47.73
N ALA A 151 42.64 26.46 47.02
CA ALA A 151 43.28 26.42 45.70
C ALA A 151 44.72 25.85 45.71
N ALA A 152 45.35 25.69 46.88
CA ALA A 152 46.64 25.01 47.00
C ALA A 152 46.49 23.48 46.93
N LEU A 153 45.37 22.94 47.43
CA LEU A 153 45.07 21.50 47.37
C LEU A 153 44.30 21.13 46.10
N PHE A 154 43.29 21.92 45.74
CA PHE A 154 42.36 21.59 44.66
C PHE A 154 42.47 22.59 43.51
N THR A 155 42.73 22.07 42.32
CA THR A 155 42.60 22.83 41.07
C THR A 155 41.20 22.57 40.51
N ILE A 156 40.41 23.64 40.36
CA ILE A 156 39.04 23.56 39.85
C ILE A 156 39.00 24.00 38.39
N ILE A 157 38.46 23.12 37.55
CA ILE A 157 38.29 23.34 36.12
C ILE A 157 36.82 23.68 35.87
N THR A 158 36.57 24.91 35.46
CA THR A 158 35.26 25.49 35.10
C THR A 158 35.24 25.78 33.60
N ALA A 159 34.08 26.08 33.01
CA ALA A 159 33.99 26.45 31.60
C ALA A 159 34.89 27.65 31.23
N ALA A 160 35.09 28.58 32.18
CA ALA A 160 35.94 29.76 32.00
C ALA A 160 37.43 29.46 31.83
N ASN A 161 37.96 28.43 32.51
CA ASN A 161 39.39 28.06 32.46
C ASN A 161 39.67 26.72 31.76
N ALA A 162 38.64 26.02 31.27
CA ALA A 162 38.74 24.70 30.61
C ALA A 162 39.84 24.64 29.54
N ARG A 163 39.94 25.68 28.70
CA ARG A 163 40.93 25.74 27.61
C ARG A 163 42.37 25.71 28.11
N GLN A 164 42.65 26.28 29.29
CA GLN A 164 43.99 26.25 29.90
C GLN A 164 44.39 24.84 30.34
N HIS A 165 43.40 23.98 30.60
CA HIS A 165 43.57 22.59 30.99
C HIS A 165 43.33 21.60 29.84
N GLY A 166 43.33 22.07 28.58
CA GLY A 166 43.18 21.23 27.40
C GLY A 166 41.78 20.66 27.20
N MET A 167 40.75 21.30 27.75
CA MET A 167 39.35 20.87 27.63
C MET A 167 38.50 21.94 26.93
N ALA A 168 37.52 21.49 26.14
CA ALA A 168 36.51 22.38 25.56
C ALA A 168 35.51 22.82 26.64
N PRO A 169 35.14 24.11 26.74
CA PRO A 169 34.14 24.58 27.69
C PRO A 169 32.79 23.86 27.59
N GLU A 170 32.44 23.39 26.40
CA GLU A 170 31.20 22.65 26.11
C GLU A 170 31.11 21.32 26.88
N HIS A 171 32.24 20.69 27.20
CA HIS A 171 32.28 19.44 27.98
C HIS A 171 31.93 19.65 29.46
N LEU A 172 31.93 20.89 29.93
CA LEU A 172 31.63 21.27 31.32
C LEU A 172 30.23 21.86 31.48
N GLN A 173 29.41 21.81 30.43
CA GLN A 173 28.00 22.15 30.51
C GLN A 173 27.19 20.93 30.94
N VAL A 174 26.05 21.16 31.58
CA VAL A 174 25.10 20.08 31.89
C VAL A 174 24.69 19.40 30.59
N TYR A 175 24.91 18.08 30.52
CA TYR A 175 24.74 17.33 29.29
C TYR A 175 23.26 17.19 28.96
N ARG A 176 22.85 17.58 27.75
CA ARG A 176 21.46 17.54 27.30
C ARG A 176 21.27 16.48 26.23
N VAL A 177 20.43 15.48 26.53
CA VAL A 177 19.96 14.49 25.54
C VAL A 177 18.68 15.04 24.90
N ALA A 178 18.68 15.16 23.58
CA ALA A 178 17.51 15.64 22.82
C ALA A 178 16.30 14.71 22.99
N ALA A 179 15.09 15.26 22.84
CA ALA A 179 13.83 14.53 23.11
C ALA A 179 13.59 13.32 22.20
N ASP A 180 14.12 13.33 20.98
CA ASP A 180 13.99 12.25 19.99
C ASP A 180 15.24 11.35 19.91
N ARG A 181 16.17 11.53 20.84
CA ARG A 181 17.45 10.82 20.89
C ARG A 181 17.61 10.05 22.19
N VAL A 182 18.48 9.06 22.13
CA VAL A 182 18.92 8.25 23.25
C VAL A 182 20.43 8.39 23.40
N GLY A 183 20.91 8.54 24.64
CA GLY A 183 22.33 8.62 24.94
C GLY A 183 22.92 7.23 25.18
N ILE A 184 23.81 6.79 24.31
CA ILE A 184 24.59 5.58 24.48
C ILE A 184 25.81 5.92 25.33
N VAL A 185 25.94 5.25 26.48
CA VAL A 185 26.94 5.56 27.50
C VAL A 185 28.15 4.65 27.34
N THR A 186 29.33 5.25 27.37
CA THR A 186 30.62 4.56 27.52
C THR A 186 31.30 5.07 28.78
N THR A 187 31.61 4.19 29.72
CA THR A 187 32.37 4.51 30.94
C THR A 187 33.86 4.31 30.68
N LEU A 188 34.70 5.20 31.23
CA LEU A 188 36.15 5.16 31.05
C LEU A 188 36.89 4.52 32.24
N ASP A 189 36.22 4.41 33.39
CA ASP A 189 36.76 3.85 34.62
C ASP A 189 35.85 2.75 35.18
N GLY A 190 36.43 1.82 35.95
CA GLY A 190 35.77 0.64 36.50
C GLY A 190 36.43 -0.70 36.12
N LEU A 191 35.79 -1.79 36.51
CA LEU A 191 36.28 -3.15 36.23
C LEU A 191 36.29 -3.40 34.71
N PRO A 192 37.22 -4.22 34.17
CA PRO A 192 37.15 -4.60 32.77
C PRO A 192 35.84 -5.34 32.45
N ILE A 193 35.33 -5.17 31.22
CA ILE A 193 34.25 -6.02 30.71
C ILE A 193 34.71 -7.48 30.68
N GLU A 194 33.83 -8.40 31.05
CA GLU A 194 34.10 -9.83 31.04
C GLU A 194 34.38 -10.34 29.63
N GLN A 195 35.23 -11.35 29.52
CA GLN A 195 35.58 -11.93 28.24
C GLN A 195 34.33 -12.56 27.58
N GLY A 196 34.04 -12.14 26.34
CA GLY A 196 32.87 -12.61 25.58
C GLY A 196 31.64 -11.71 25.66
N GLU A 197 31.67 -10.70 26.52
CA GLU A 197 30.65 -9.65 26.59
C GLU A 197 31.12 -8.36 25.89
N ILE A 198 30.17 -7.61 25.36
CA ILE A 198 30.45 -6.35 24.63
C ILE A 198 30.11 -5.09 25.44
N ALA A 199 29.32 -5.23 26.52
CA ALA A 199 28.90 -4.12 27.37
C ALA A 199 28.86 -4.50 28.85
N GLY A 200 28.90 -3.48 29.70
CA GLY A 200 28.71 -3.61 31.14
C GLY A 200 27.24 -3.79 31.52
N PRO A 201 26.93 -4.67 32.50
CA PRO A 201 25.56 -4.89 32.95
C PRO A 201 24.98 -3.64 33.62
N VAL A 202 23.65 -3.55 33.65
CA VAL A 202 22.95 -2.46 34.35
C VAL A 202 23.17 -2.54 35.86
N ILE A 203 23.71 -1.48 36.46
CA ILE A 203 23.93 -1.37 37.90
C ILE A 203 22.83 -0.49 38.51
N PRO A 204 22.16 -0.88 39.61
CA PRO A 204 21.18 0.00 40.26
C PRO A 204 21.86 1.05 41.17
N GLY A 205 21.16 2.15 41.46
CA GLY A 205 21.53 3.07 42.56
C GLY A 205 22.53 4.18 42.25
N HIS A 206 23.00 4.32 41.00
CA HIS A 206 23.95 5.37 40.60
C HIS A 206 23.32 6.58 39.88
N ASP A 207 21.98 6.66 39.87
CA ASP A 207 21.17 7.74 39.29
C ASP A 207 21.63 8.18 37.90
N ASN A 208 21.59 7.24 36.93
CA ASN A 208 21.92 7.49 35.53
C ASN A 208 23.34 8.07 35.33
N PHE A 209 24.29 7.53 36.09
CA PHE A 209 25.72 7.83 36.06
C PHE A 209 26.12 9.18 36.67
N GLN A 210 25.19 9.90 37.29
CA GLN A 210 25.49 11.11 38.05
C GLN A 210 26.29 10.78 39.32
N ASN A 211 26.00 9.64 39.97
CA ASN A 211 26.79 9.15 41.09
C ASN A 211 27.75 8.04 40.64
N ALA A 212 28.88 8.46 40.08
CA ALA A 212 29.91 7.56 39.59
C ALA A 212 30.49 6.66 40.71
N GLN A 213 30.55 7.11 41.96
CA GLN A 213 31.07 6.31 43.07
C GLN A 213 30.16 5.12 43.37
N ALA A 214 28.83 5.34 43.37
CA ALA A 214 27.85 4.27 43.52
C ALA A 214 27.94 3.25 42.38
N PHE A 215 28.18 3.71 41.14
CA PHE A 215 28.38 2.82 39.99
C PHE A 215 29.62 1.93 40.18
N LEU A 216 30.76 2.52 40.55
CA LEU A 216 32.01 1.77 40.77
C LEU A 216 31.88 0.79 41.95
N ASN A 217 31.27 1.22 43.06
CA ASN A 217 31.04 0.38 44.24
C ASN A 217 30.09 -0.80 43.93
N GLY A 218 29.15 -0.61 43.00
CA GLY A 218 28.25 -1.66 42.51
C GLY A 218 28.89 -2.66 41.55
N GLY A 219 30.21 -2.58 41.32
CA GLY A 219 30.91 -3.47 40.36
C GLY A 219 30.78 -3.02 38.91
N GLY A 220 30.53 -1.73 38.68
CA GLY A 220 30.44 -1.13 37.36
C GLY A 220 31.67 -1.40 36.49
N ARG A 221 31.44 -1.66 35.21
CA ARG A 221 32.47 -2.03 34.24
C ARG A 221 32.82 -0.84 33.34
N ARG A 222 34.09 -0.73 32.93
CA ARG A 222 34.57 0.25 31.95
C ARG A 222 34.28 -0.22 30.52
N GLY A 223 33.84 0.69 29.66
CA GLY A 223 33.48 0.43 28.27
C GLY A 223 32.01 0.75 27.99
N LEU A 224 31.49 0.20 26.90
CA LEU A 224 30.08 0.39 26.51
C LEU A 224 29.14 -0.14 27.60
N GLN A 225 28.04 0.56 27.87
CA GLN A 225 27.06 0.16 28.87
C GLN A 225 25.75 -0.33 28.22
N GLU A 226 25.10 -1.31 28.84
CA GLU A 226 23.75 -1.75 28.45
C GLU A 226 22.72 -0.64 28.68
N GLN A 227 22.84 0.07 29.80
CA GLN A 227 21.93 1.15 30.18
C GLN A 227 22.08 2.36 29.25
N VAL A 228 20.94 2.86 28.78
CA VAL A 228 20.83 4.09 28.00
C VAL A 228 20.45 5.29 28.85
N LEU A 229 20.86 6.47 28.42
CA LEU A 229 20.37 7.75 28.95
C LEU A 229 19.16 8.22 28.16
N LEU A 230 18.08 8.47 28.88
CA LEU A 230 16.87 9.06 28.32
C LEU A 230 17.04 10.57 28.09
N SER A 231 16.13 11.16 27.32
CA SER A 231 16.05 12.60 27.10
C SER A 231 15.98 13.35 28.43
N GLY A 232 16.83 14.35 28.61
CA GLY A 232 16.96 15.03 29.89
C GLY A 232 18.24 15.85 30.00
N SER A 233 18.42 16.49 31.15
CA SER A 233 19.65 17.22 31.51
C SER A 233 20.36 16.45 32.62
N TRP A 234 21.62 16.12 32.41
CA TRP A 234 22.38 15.21 33.26
C TRP A 234 23.73 15.83 33.68
N ASN A 235 24.06 15.76 34.97
CA ASN A 235 25.36 16.19 35.48
C ASN A 235 26.37 15.04 35.34
N LEU A 236 27.07 14.99 34.21
CA LEU A 236 27.99 13.89 33.89
C LEU A 236 29.43 14.34 33.93
N ASN A 237 30.30 13.58 34.60
CA ASN A 237 31.73 13.83 34.58
C ASN A 237 32.33 13.31 33.25
N PRO A 238 32.86 14.18 32.37
CA PRO A 238 33.38 13.79 31.06
C PRO A 238 34.67 12.96 31.13
N TRP A 239 35.36 12.93 32.28
CA TRP A 239 36.48 11.99 32.49
C TRP A 239 36.02 10.59 32.86
N PHE A 240 34.78 10.44 33.31
CA PHE A 240 34.22 9.16 33.73
C PHE A 240 33.30 8.57 32.65
N VAL A 241 32.46 9.40 32.03
CA VAL A 241 31.42 8.97 31.08
C VAL A 241 31.50 9.79 29.79
N GLN A 242 31.43 9.08 28.67
CA GLN A 242 31.20 9.65 27.34
C GLN A 242 29.83 9.22 26.84
N VAL A 243 29.09 10.15 26.24
CA VAL A 243 27.73 9.90 25.75
C VAL A 243 27.65 10.22 24.26
N GLU A 244 27.26 9.22 23.48
CA GLU A 244 26.95 9.34 22.05
C GLU A 244 25.43 9.40 21.87
N GLN A 245 24.91 10.43 21.20
CA GLN A 245 23.46 10.53 20.96
C GLN A 245 23.06 9.90 19.64
N THR A 246 22.28 8.83 19.70
CA THR A 246 21.68 8.18 18.53
C THR A 246 20.17 8.45 18.49
N PRO A 247 19.53 8.46 17.30
CA PRO A 247 18.08 8.57 17.22
C PRO A 247 17.41 7.35 17.87
N MET A 248 16.26 7.56 18.52
CA MET A 248 15.46 6.45 19.05
C MET A 248 15.01 5.51 17.93
N THR A 249 14.93 4.21 18.21
CA THR A 249 14.47 3.22 17.25
C THR A 249 12.97 3.40 17.00
N ALA A 250 12.60 3.81 15.79
CA ALA A 250 11.22 3.99 15.39
C ALA A 250 10.68 2.72 14.72
N VAL A 251 9.61 2.16 15.29
CA VAL A 251 8.83 1.08 14.69
C VAL A 251 7.60 1.69 14.03
N PRO A 252 7.48 1.65 12.68
CA PRO A 252 6.34 2.24 11.98
C PRO A 252 5.06 1.44 12.22
N ILE A 253 3.91 2.06 11.94
CA ILE A 253 2.61 1.38 11.98
C ILE A 253 2.60 0.25 10.94
N GLY A 254 1.92 -0.87 11.26
CA GLY A 254 1.88 -2.07 10.43
C GLY A 254 3.16 -2.90 10.46
N HIS A 255 4.08 -2.59 11.38
CA HIS A 255 5.30 -3.35 11.66
C HIS A 255 5.44 -3.60 13.16
N VAL A 256 6.23 -4.62 13.51
CA VAL A 256 6.74 -4.86 14.85
C VAL A 256 8.26 -4.95 14.81
N GLY A 257 8.92 -4.47 15.86
CA GLY A 257 10.38 -4.56 16.00
C GLY A 257 10.77 -5.77 16.82
N VAL A 258 11.38 -6.78 16.20
CA VAL A 258 11.97 -7.92 16.92
C VAL A 258 13.37 -7.53 17.37
N VAL A 259 13.62 -7.60 18.68
CA VAL A 259 14.90 -7.22 19.27
C VAL A 259 15.81 -8.43 19.40
N ILE A 260 17.02 -8.30 18.88
CA ILE A 260 18.11 -9.26 19.01
C ILE A 260 19.14 -8.61 19.94
N SER A 261 19.22 -9.10 21.18
CA SER A 261 20.16 -8.61 22.19
C SER A 261 21.44 -9.43 22.18
N TYR A 262 22.60 -8.77 22.04
CA TYR A 262 23.91 -9.41 22.13
C TYR A 262 24.47 -9.46 23.57
N VAL A 263 23.74 -8.88 24.51
CA VAL A 263 24.10 -8.65 25.91
C VAL A 263 22.95 -9.04 26.84
N GLY A 264 23.22 -9.13 28.13
CA GLY A 264 22.24 -9.45 29.16
C GLY A 264 22.59 -10.69 29.98
N LYS A 265 21.64 -11.11 30.82
CA LYS A 265 21.82 -12.28 31.71
C LYS A 265 21.98 -13.57 30.91
N THR A 266 22.54 -14.59 31.59
CA THR A 266 22.73 -15.93 31.05
C THR A 266 21.44 -16.45 30.43
N HIS A 267 21.62 -17.10 29.30
CA HIS A 267 20.58 -17.61 28.44
C HIS A 267 19.56 -18.49 29.20
N GLU A 268 18.31 -18.03 29.31
CA GLU A 268 17.16 -18.80 29.82
C GLU A 268 16.15 -18.95 28.67
N ASP A 269 16.08 -20.15 28.10
CA ASP A 269 15.16 -20.45 27.01
C ASP A 269 13.72 -20.52 27.54
N VAL A 270 12.84 -19.70 26.96
CA VAL A 270 11.39 -19.68 27.24
C VAL A 270 10.56 -20.20 26.07
N SER A 271 11.21 -20.73 25.02
CA SER A 271 10.54 -21.19 23.78
C SER A 271 9.71 -22.46 23.97
N GLY A 272 9.93 -23.18 25.08
CA GLY A 272 9.27 -24.43 25.40
C GLY A 272 9.87 -25.62 24.65
N ILE A 273 9.56 -26.83 25.13
CA ILE A 273 10.11 -28.11 24.65
C ILE A 273 9.85 -28.43 23.17
N ASP A 274 8.87 -27.76 22.54
CA ASP A 274 8.48 -27.98 21.14
C ASP A 274 9.29 -27.14 20.13
N PHE A 275 10.06 -26.15 20.61
CA PHE A 275 10.85 -25.26 19.75
C PHE A 275 12.33 -25.65 19.79
N THR A 276 12.83 -26.18 18.68
CA THR A 276 14.21 -26.69 18.56
C THR A 276 15.14 -25.78 17.76
N HIS A 277 14.67 -24.60 17.32
CA HIS A 277 15.31 -23.79 16.29
C HIS A 277 15.71 -22.40 16.81
N GLY A 278 16.69 -22.40 17.71
CA GLY A 278 17.12 -21.22 18.45
C GLY A 278 16.33 -21.07 19.74
N ASP A 279 16.70 -20.06 20.51
CA ASP A 279 16.14 -19.88 21.85
C ASP A 279 15.61 -18.45 21.99
N LEU A 280 14.35 -18.33 22.39
CA LEU A 280 13.68 -17.09 22.72
C LEU A 280 13.91 -16.78 24.18
N VAL A 281 14.15 -15.51 24.47
CA VAL A 281 14.47 -15.06 25.81
C VAL A 281 13.57 -13.91 26.24
N ASN A 282 13.46 -13.72 27.54
CA ASN A 282 12.81 -12.54 28.09
C ASN A 282 13.63 -11.28 27.85
N ALA A 283 12.98 -10.12 27.85
CA ALA A 283 13.68 -8.84 27.76
C ALA A 283 14.78 -8.73 28.83
N GLY A 284 15.97 -8.28 28.41
CA GLY A 284 17.16 -8.19 29.28
C GLY A 284 18.05 -9.45 29.31
N HIS A 285 17.71 -10.49 28.55
CA HIS A 285 18.58 -11.65 28.33
C HIS A 285 19.21 -11.58 26.93
N LYS A 286 20.32 -12.31 26.78
CA LYS A 286 21.04 -12.44 25.52
C LYS A 286 20.29 -13.40 24.58
N GLY A 287 19.93 -12.93 23.39
CA GLY A 287 19.12 -13.67 22.42
C GLY A 287 18.02 -12.85 21.77
N VAL A 288 17.08 -13.52 21.09
CA VAL A 288 15.90 -12.92 20.47
C VAL A 288 14.81 -12.77 21.52
N TRP A 289 14.28 -11.56 21.70
CA TRP A 289 13.22 -11.34 22.70
C TRP A 289 11.88 -11.92 22.28
N ILE A 290 11.23 -12.67 23.17
CA ILE A 290 9.90 -13.23 22.95
C ILE A 290 8.83 -12.15 22.77
N THR A 291 8.98 -11.01 23.44
CA THR A 291 8.05 -9.88 23.36
C THR A 291 8.57 -8.89 22.32
N PRO A 292 7.90 -8.72 21.17
CA PRO A 292 8.29 -7.74 20.17
C PRO A 292 7.97 -6.31 20.63
N LEU A 293 8.61 -5.34 19.99
CA LEU A 293 8.29 -3.93 20.15
C LEU A 293 7.14 -3.54 19.24
N TYR A 294 6.08 -3.00 19.82
CA TYR A 294 4.94 -2.44 19.09
C TYR A 294 5.29 -1.10 18.42
N PRO A 295 4.47 -0.63 17.46
CA PRO A 295 4.68 0.67 16.80
C PRO A 295 4.88 1.82 17.80
N GLY A 296 5.92 2.62 17.58
CA GLY A 296 6.33 3.68 18.50
C GLY A 296 7.83 3.97 18.43
N LYS A 297 8.28 4.92 19.26
CA LYS A 297 9.71 5.22 19.44
C LYS A 297 10.20 4.54 20.72
N HIS A 298 11.25 3.75 20.59
CA HIS A 298 11.82 2.97 21.69
C HIS A 298 13.27 3.39 21.97
N PRO A 299 13.63 3.71 23.23
CA PRO A 299 14.99 4.08 23.62
C PRO A 299 15.83 2.82 23.81
N LEU A 300 16.46 2.36 22.74
CA LEU A 300 17.33 1.17 22.74
C LEU A 300 18.77 1.54 22.43
N ASN A 301 19.70 0.76 22.99
CA ASN A 301 21.10 0.87 22.64
C ASN A 301 21.37 0.10 21.33
N THR A 302 21.49 0.84 20.22
CA THR A 302 21.75 0.27 18.87
C THR A 302 23.14 -0.34 18.71
N ARG A 303 24.06 -0.13 19.66
CA ARG A 303 25.40 -0.75 19.65
C ARG A 303 25.42 -2.16 20.23
N VAL A 304 24.46 -2.48 21.11
CA VAL A 304 24.39 -3.79 21.79
C VAL A 304 23.15 -4.60 21.41
N MET A 305 22.17 -3.98 20.75
CA MET A 305 20.96 -4.61 20.27
C MET A 305 20.71 -4.26 18.80
N LYS A 306 20.23 -5.23 18.03
CA LYS A 306 19.71 -5.03 16.67
C LYS A 306 18.20 -5.17 16.68
N VAL A 307 17.49 -4.30 15.96
CA VAL A 307 16.04 -4.41 15.78
C VAL A 307 15.74 -4.75 14.33
N GLU A 308 15.09 -5.90 14.12
CA GLU A 308 14.56 -6.32 12.82
C GLU A 308 13.10 -5.90 12.72
N LEU A 309 12.76 -5.17 11.67
CA LEU A 309 11.40 -4.73 11.42
C LEU A 309 10.65 -5.82 10.65
N VAL A 310 9.60 -6.36 11.26
CA VAL A 310 8.74 -7.37 10.65
C VAL A 310 7.38 -6.75 10.35
N PRO A 311 6.94 -6.72 9.08
CA PRO A 311 5.60 -6.25 8.74
C PRO A 311 4.55 -7.21 9.32
N THR A 312 3.55 -6.66 10.00
CA THR A 312 2.35 -7.38 10.46
C THR A 312 1.19 -7.23 9.50
N THR A 313 1.39 -6.50 8.41
CA THR A 313 0.44 -6.43 7.29
C THR A 313 0.58 -7.66 6.39
N ASN A 314 -0.39 -7.87 5.51
CA ASN A 314 -0.32 -8.95 4.54
C ASN A 314 0.78 -8.63 3.52
N ILE A 315 1.70 -9.57 3.36
CA ILE A 315 2.78 -9.48 2.37
C ILE A 315 2.35 -10.29 1.16
N VAL A 316 2.32 -9.66 0.00
CA VAL A 316 2.10 -10.33 -1.28
C VAL A 316 3.47 -10.58 -1.91
N LEU A 317 3.74 -11.83 -2.25
CA LEU A 317 4.98 -12.27 -2.89
C LEU A 317 4.66 -12.79 -4.28
N ASN A 318 5.25 -12.20 -5.31
CA ASN A 318 4.98 -12.56 -6.70
C ASN A 318 6.16 -13.31 -7.33
N TRP A 319 5.93 -14.55 -7.75
CA TRP A 319 6.82 -15.31 -8.63
C TRP A 319 6.50 -14.95 -10.08
N ALA A 320 6.75 -13.70 -10.44
CA ALA A 320 6.55 -13.17 -11.78
C ALA A 320 7.66 -12.15 -12.09
N GLY A 321 7.79 -11.72 -13.35
CA GLY A 321 8.76 -10.68 -13.73
C GLY A 321 8.44 -9.26 -13.21
N ARG A 322 7.50 -9.11 -12.27
CA ARG A 322 7.03 -7.84 -11.71
C ARG A 322 7.18 -7.89 -10.19
N SER A 323 7.91 -6.94 -9.62
CA SER A 323 8.09 -6.78 -8.17
C SER A 323 7.14 -5.72 -7.61
N GLU A 324 6.58 -5.98 -6.43
CA GLU A 324 5.67 -5.07 -5.71
C GLU A 324 6.36 -4.28 -4.58
N ALA A 325 5.58 -3.42 -3.89
CA ALA A 325 6.02 -2.37 -2.97
C ALA A 325 6.95 -2.81 -1.82
N HIS A 326 6.92 -4.09 -1.42
CA HIS A 326 7.74 -4.58 -0.30
C HIS A 326 9.13 -5.08 -0.71
N ASN A 327 9.44 -5.18 -2.01
CA ASN A 327 10.72 -5.63 -2.58
C ASN A 327 11.24 -7.01 -2.11
N TYR A 328 10.51 -7.74 -1.25
CA TYR A 328 10.89 -9.09 -0.83
C TYR A 328 10.85 -10.11 -1.97
N ASP A 329 10.11 -9.80 -3.04
CA ASP A 329 9.94 -10.60 -4.24
C ASP A 329 10.96 -10.27 -5.35
N SER A 330 11.92 -9.37 -5.11
CA SER A 330 12.82 -8.87 -6.16
C SER A 330 13.68 -9.95 -6.82
N LYS A 331 13.88 -11.09 -6.14
CA LYS A 331 14.64 -12.26 -6.63
C LYS A 331 13.74 -13.38 -7.15
N LEU A 332 12.42 -13.26 -6.99
CA LEU A 332 11.46 -14.27 -7.42
C LEU A 332 11.20 -14.10 -8.92
N SER A 333 11.14 -15.22 -9.63
CA SER A 333 10.88 -15.27 -11.06
C SER A 333 9.82 -16.31 -11.37
N SER A 334 9.21 -16.20 -12.55
CA SER A 334 8.22 -17.15 -13.04
C SER A 334 8.74 -18.59 -12.94
N ILE A 335 7.91 -19.49 -12.43
CA ILE A 335 8.32 -20.86 -12.18
C ILE A 335 8.16 -21.65 -13.48
N THR A 336 9.29 -22.03 -14.10
CA THR A 336 9.28 -22.94 -15.24
C THR A 336 9.03 -24.37 -14.75
N VAL A 337 7.95 -24.98 -15.23
CA VAL A 337 7.52 -26.34 -14.88
C VAL A 337 7.42 -27.21 -16.14
N ARG A 338 7.45 -28.54 -15.94
CA ARG A 338 7.26 -29.53 -17.03
C ARG A 338 6.05 -30.40 -16.70
N SER A 339 5.14 -30.52 -17.66
CA SER A 339 3.93 -31.31 -17.54
C SER A 339 4.16 -32.80 -17.79
N LYS A 340 3.15 -33.63 -17.49
CA LYS A 340 3.13 -35.08 -17.75
C LYS A 340 3.32 -35.44 -19.23
N ASP A 341 2.79 -34.61 -20.12
CA ASP A 341 2.92 -34.71 -21.58
C ASP A 341 4.26 -34.14 -22.12
N GLY A 342 5.15 -33.71 -21.23
CA GLY A 342 6.54 -33.34 -21.57
C GLY A 342 6.74 -31.88 -21.99
N PHE A 343 5.68 -31.09 -22.05
CA PHE A 343 5.75 -29.68 -22.40
C PHE A 343 6.27 -28.84 -21.22
N ALA A 344 7.11 -27.86 -21.52
CA ALA A 344 7.54 -26.86 -20.56
C ALA A 344 6.67 -25.61 -20.70
N PHE A 345 6.22 -25.06 -19.57
CA PHE A 345 5.47 -23.80 -19.52
C PHE A 345 5.85 -23.00 -18.28
N ASN A 346 5.64 -21.68 -18.35
CA ASN A 346 5.89 -20.78 -17.24
C ASN A 346 4.61 -20.54 -16.46
N LEU A 347 4.75 -20.55 -15.13
CA LEU A 347 3.68 -20.33 -14.18
C LEU A 347 4.00 -19.09 -13.33
N ASP A 348 3.12 -18.11 -13.36
CA ASP A 348 3.15 -17.00 -12.42
C ASP A 348 2.33 -17.36 -11.18
N VAL A 349 2.86 -17.09 -9.99
CA VAL A 349 2.20 -17.42 -8.71
C VAL A 349 2.32 -16.23 -7.77
N SER A 350 1.25 -15.94 -7.04
CA SER A 350 1.26 -14.96 -5.95
C SER A 350 0.96 -15.67 -4.64
N GLN A 351 1.85 -15.55 -3.66
CA GLN A 351 1.61 -16.04 -2.30
C GLN A 351 1.30 -14.85 -1.39
N ILE A 352 0.18 -14.94 -0.67
CA ILE A 352 -0.16 -13.98 0.38
C ILE A 352 0.18 -14.62 1.73
N ILE A 353 1.06 -13.97 2.48
CA ILE A 353 1.45 -14.39 3.83
C ILE A 353 1.13 -13.30 4.85
N HIS A 354 0.94 -13.72 6.09
CA HIS A 354 0.79 -12.85 7.25
C HIS A 354 1.64 -13.38 8.40
N ILE A 355 2.34 -12.47 9.06
CA ILE A 355 3.13 -12.76 10.25
C ILE A 355 2.47 -12.05 11.43
N GLY A 356 1.94 -12.83 12.36
CA GLY A 356 1.35 -12.29 13.58
C GLY A 356 2.41 -11.61 14.44
N ALA A 357 2.03 -10.56 15.18
CA ALA A 357 2.95 -9.83 16.05
C ALA A 357 3.66 -10.77 17.06
N LEU A 358 2.90 -11.67 17.69
CA LEU A 358 3.43 -12.62 18.68
C LEU A 358 4.30 -13.72 18.07
N ASP A 359 4.12 -14.01 16.79
CA ASP A 359 4.87 -15.03 16.08
C ASP A 359 6.16 -14.48 15.43
N ALA A 360 6.22 -13.17 15.18
CA ALA A 360 7.37 -12.52 14.54
C ALA A 360 8.72 -12.85 15.20
N PRO A 361 8.86 -12.86 16.55
CA PRO A 361 10.11 -13.28 17.18
C PRO A 361 10.51 -14.72 16.88
N LYS A 362 9.55 -15.65 16.83
CA LYS A 362 9.79 -17.06 16.49
C LYS A 362 10.31 -17.17 15.06
N VAL A 363 9.66 -16.47 14.12
CA VAL A 363 10.09 -16.42 12.72
C VAL A 363 11.53 -15.95 12.63
N ILE A 364 11.86 -14.80 13.24
CA ILE A 364 13.22 -14.24 13.20
C ILE A 364 14.24 -15.13 13.89
N SER A 365 13.89 -15.82 14.98
CA SER A 365 14.79 -16.78 15.62
C SER A 365 15.13 -17.96 14.70
N ARG A 366 14.16 -18.47 13.93
CA ARG A 366 14.36 -19.59 12.99
C ARG A 366 15.15 -19.21 11.73
N VAL A 367 14.80 -18.08 11.11
CA VAL A 367 15.31 -17.72 9.75
C VAL A 367 16.26 -16.52 9.73
N GLY A 368 16.38 -15.78 10.85
CA GLY A 368 17.19 -14.57 10.99
C GLY A 368 16.59 -13.30 10.41
N SER A 369 15.89 -13.38 9.26
CA SER A 369 15.22 -12.24 8.63
C SER A 369 14.03 -12.65 7.76
N VAL A 370 13.11 -11.72 7.48
CA VAL A 370 11.98 -11.96 6.57
C VAL A 370 12.47 -12.29 5.14
N GLN A 371 13.56 -11.70 4.68
CA GLN A 371 14.12 -12.04 3.37
C GLN A 371 14.58 -13.51 3.31
N ASN A 372 15.23 -14.00 4.38
CA ASN A 372 15.67 -15.40 4.43
C ASN A 372 14.48 -16.37 4.47
N LEU A 373 13.36 -15.99 5.10
CA LEU A 373 12.11 -16.77 5.01
C LEU A 373 11.66 -16.90 3.55
N VAL A 374 11.71 -15.82 2.77
CA VAL A 374 11.32 -15.84 1.35
C VAL A 374 12.29 -16.69 0.53
N ASP A 375 13.60 -16.38 0.61
CA ASP A 375 14.63 -16.98 -0.23
C ASP A 375 14.86 -18.47 0.07
N HIS A 376 14.81 -18.87 1.35
CA HIS A 376 15.21 -20.22 1.77
C HIS A 376 14.04 -21.14 2.15
N VAL A 377 12.86 -20.60 2.46
CA VAL A 377 11.70 -21.42 2.85
C VAL A 377 10.59 -21.34 1.82
N LEU A 378 10.09 -20.14 1.51
CA LEU A 378 8.93 -19.97 0.64
C LEU A 378 9.26 -20.32 -0.81
N GLN A 379 10.34 -19.77 -1.36
CA GLN A 379 10.72 -20.00 -2.76
C GLN A 379 10.93 -21.49 -3.08
N PRO A 380 11.69 -22.28 -2.28
CA PRO A 380 11.81 -23.72 -2.52
C PRO A 380 10.49 -24.47 -2.32
N THR A 381 9.71 -24.15 -1.29
CA THR A 381 8.44 -24.84 -0.98
C THR A 381 7.41 -24.66 -2.09
N VAL A 382 7.17 -23.41 -2.50
CA VAL A 382 6.23 -23.07 -3.59
C VAL A 382 6.73 -23.65 -4.92
N GLY A 383 8.01 -23.47 -5.23
CA GLY A 383 8.61 -24.01 -6.45
C GLY A 383 8.53 -25.53 -6.56
N ASN A 384 8.81 -26.26 -5.49
CA ASN A 384 8.73 -27.72 -5.47
C ASN A 384 7.29 -28.22 -5.61
N TYR A 385 6.33 -27.57 -4.93
CA TYR A 385 4.92 -27.94 -5.06
C TYR A 385 4.45 -27.83 -6.53
N PHE A 386 4.68 -26.69 -7.19
CA PHE A 386 4.21 -26.50 -8.56
C PHE A 386 4.96 -27.37 -9.58
N ARG A 387 6.26 -27.64 -9.38
CA ARG A 387 7.00 -28.59 -10.22
C ARG A 387 6.44 -30.00 -10.11
N ASN A 388 6.17 -30.49 -8.90
CA ASN A 388 5.61 -31.82 -8.68
C ASN A 388 4.16 -31.92 -9.17
N SER A 389 3.35 -30.88 -8.91
CA SER A 389 1.96 -30.82 -9.36
C SER A 389 1.86 -30.79 -10.89
N ALA A 390 2.72 -30.04 -11.59
CA ALA A 390 2.76 -30.05 -13.04
C ALA A 390 3.12 -31.42 -13.63
N GLN A 391 4.05 -32.17 -13.02
CA GLN A 391 4.46 -33.49 -13.51
C GLN A 391 3.34 -34.54 -13.47
N ALA A 392 2.35 -34.39 -12.60
CA ALA A 392 1.25 -35.33 -12.46
C ALA A 392 0.15 -35.16 -13.53
N TYR A 393 0.12 -34.03 -14.26
CA TYR A 393 -1.01 -33.67 -15.14
C TYR A 393 -0.57 -33.09 -16.49
N THR A 394 -1.46 -33.09 -17.46
CA THR A 394 -1.23 -32.45 -18.77
C THR A 394 -1.37 -30.93 -18.64
N VAL A 395 -0.79 -30.16 -19.56
CA VAL A 395 -0.91 -28.69 -19.56
C VAL A 395 -2.37 -28.23 -19.64
N LEU A 396 -3.18 -28.94 -20.43
CA LEU A 396 -4.58 -28.60 -20.68
C LEU A 396 -5.47 -28.89 -19.46
N ASP A 397 -5.22 -30.00 -18.78
CA ASP A 397 -5.91 -30.32 -17.53
C ASP A 397 -5.52 -29.35 -16.42
N PHE A 398 -4.26 -28.90 -16.41
CA PHE A 398 -3.79 -27.90 -15.47
C PHE A 398 -4.45 -26.53 -15.70
N LEU A 399 -4.69 -26.15 -16.96
CA LEU A 399 -5.42 -24.93 -17.32
C LEU A 399 -6.91 -25.00 -16.97
N SER A 400 -7.58 -26.13 -17.23
CA SER A 400 -9.02 -26.29 -17.01
C SER A 400 -9.37 -26.41 -15.53
N ALA A 401 -8.53 -27.07 -14.74
CA ALA A 401 -8.75 -27.30 -13.30
C ALA A 401 -8.03 -26.26 -12.40
N ARG A 402 -7.71 -25.06 -12.91
CA ARG A 402 -6.93 -24.03 -12.17
C ARG A 402 -7.46 -23.75 -10.77
N SER A 403 -8.77 -23.59 -10.60
CA SER A 403 -9.37 -23.26 -9.30
C SER A 403 -9.18 -24.38 -8.27
N GLU A 404 -9.32 -25.63 -8.68
CA GLU A 404 -9.09 -26.79 -7.81
C GLU A 404 -7.61 -26.87 -7.40
N ARG A 405 -6.70 -26.59 -8.33
CA ARG A 405 -5.25 -26.59 -8.05
C ARG A 405 -4.81 -25.47 -7.15
N GLN A 406 -5.45 -24.32 -7.28
CA GLN A 406 -5.21 -23.22 -6.38
C GLN A 406 -5.58 -23.59 -4.94
N ALA A 407 -6.71 -24.27 -4.75
CA ALA A 407 -7.15 -24.74 -3.43
C ALA A 407 -6.18 -25.79 -2.85
N GLU A 408 -5.79 -26.78 -3.67
CA GLU A 408 -4.81 -27.82 -3.29
C GLU A 408 -3.44 -27.21 -2.92
N ALA A 409 -2.95 -26.26 -3.73
CA ALA A 409 -1.70 -25.54 -3.49
C ALA A 409 -1.76 -24.79 -2.17
N THR A 410 -2.86 -24.08 -1.94
CA THR A 410 -3.06 -23.28 -0.74
C THR A 410 -3.02 -24.16 0.51
N GLU A 411 -3.67 -25.32 0.51
CA GLU A 411 -3.67 -26.24 1.65
C GLU A 411 -2.28 -26.84 1.90
N HIS A 412 -1.61 -27.31 0.85
CA HIS A 412 -0.28 -27.90 0.94
C HIS A 412 0.77 -26.88 1.42
N ILE A 413 0.77 -25.69 0.83
CA ILE A 413 1.71 -24.62 1.17
C ILE A 413 1.42 -24.10 2.59
N ARG A 414 0.15 -23.98 2.99
CA ARG A 414 -0.23 -23.62 4.37
C ARG A 414 0.30 -24.63 5.37
N ALA A 415 0.17 -25.93 5.10
CA ALA A 415 0.70 -26.98 5.98
C ALA A 415 2.23 -26.91 6.11
N ALA A 416 2.95 -26.71 5.00
CA ALA A 416 4.41 -26.64 4.99
C ALA A 416 4.97 -25.41 5.73
N ILE A 417 4.35 -24.24 5.57
CA ILE A 417 4.83 -22.99 6.14
C ILE A 417 4.46 -22.85 7.62
N ARG A 418 3.40 -23.52 8.08
CA ARG A 418 2.95 -23.46 9.48
C ARG A 418 4.04 -23.84 10.49
N VAL A 419 4.97 -24.72 10.11
CA VAL A 419 6.11 -25.12 10.94
C VAL A 419 7.02 -23.93 11.29
N TYR A 420 7.02 -22.89 10.47
CA TYR A 420 7.80 -21.66 10.65
C TYR A 420 7.02 -20.55 11.36
N ASP A 421 5.84 -20.83 11.91
CA ASP A 421 4.99 -19.85 12.61
C ASP A 421 4.52 -18.69 11.69
N VAL A 422 4.40 -18.96 10.39
CA VAL A 422 3.92 -18.00 9.38
C VAL A 422 2.56 -18.45 8.85
N GLN A 423 1.62 -17.51 8.70
CA GLN A 423 0.27 -17.80 8.21
C GLN A 423 0.21 -17.60 6.69
N ALA A 424 -0.10 -18.68 5.96
CA ALA A 424 -0.43 -18.59 4.54
C ALA A 424 -1.93 -18.30 4.39
N ILE A 425 -2.26 -17.09 3.96
CA ILE A 425 -3.65 -16.66 3.74
C ILE A 425 -4.16 -17.34 2.47
N ASP A 426 -3.51 -17.09 1.35
CA ASP A 426 -3.93 -17.59 0.05
C ASP A 426 -2.74 -17.78 -0.91
N THR A 427 -2.86 -18.72 -1.83
CA THR A 427 -1.92 -18.93 -2.93
C THR A 427 -2.70 -18.77 -4.22
N LEU A 428 -2.38 -17.74 -5.01
CA LEU A 428 -3.05 -17.46 -6.27
C LEU A 428 -2.17 -17.93 -7.43
N ILE A 429 -2.76 -18.70 -8.35
CA ILE A 429 -2.11 -18.99 -9.63
C ILE A 429 -2.44 -17.80 -10.55
N GLY A 430 -1.44 -17.17 -11.15
CA GLY A 430 -1.56 -16.06 -12.07
C GLY A 430 -1.71 -16.54 -13.52
N ASP A 431 -0.93 -15.94 -14.42
CA ASP A 431 -0.94 -16.34 -15.83
C ASP A 431 -0.18 -17.66 -16.04
N ILE A 432 -0.78 -18.50 -16.89
CA ILE A 432 -0.18 -19.75 -17.35
C ILE A 432 0.13 -19.51 -18.83
N LEU A 433 1.41 -19.57 -19.21
CA LEU A 433 1.84 -19.35 -20.58
C LEU A 433 2.14 -20.69 -21.26
N PRO A 434 1.14 -21.39 -21.82
CA PRO A 434 1.38 -22.63 -22.54
C PRO A 434 2.10 -22.36 -23.88
N PRO A 435 2.80 -23.37 -24.43
CA PRO A 435 3.35 -23.30 -25.79
C PRO A 435 2.25 -23.03 -26.84
N ALA A 436 2.54 -22.16 -27.81
CA ALA A 436 1.58 -21.77 -28.85
C ALA A 436 1.08 -22.94 -29.72
N GLU A 437 1.90 -23.98 -29.89
CA GLU A 437 1.58 -25.18 -30.67
C GLU A 437 0.34 -25.92 -30.13
N LEU A 438 0.20 -26.03 -28.80
CA LEU A 438 -0.96 -26.69 -28.17
C LEU A 438 -2.24 -25.87 -28.33
N MET A 439 -2.13 -24.54 -28.26
CA MET A 439 -3.28 -23.66 -28.42
C MET A 439 -3.83 -23.69 -29.85
N GLN A 440 -2.97 -23.83 -30.86
CA GLN A 440 -3.41 -24.02 -32.25
C GLN A 440 -4.25 -25.29 -32.38
N THR A 441 -3.75 -26.44 -31.88
CA THR A 441 -4.50 -27.70 -31.98
C THR A 441 -5.84 -27.68 -31.22
N GLN A 442 -5.90 -27.07 -30.03
CA GLN A 442 -7.14 -26.86 -29.28
C GLN A 442 -8.12 -25.95 -30.03
N THR A 443 -7.62 -24.84 -30.58
CA THR A 443 -8.42 -23.88 -31.34
C THR A 443 -8.98 -24.54 -32.59
N ASP A 444 -8.14 -25.28 -33.34
CA ASP A 444 -8.54 -26.02 -34.53
C ASP A 444 -9.58 -27.09 -34.19
N ARG A 445 -9.38 -27.84 -33.09
CA ARG A 445 -10.35 -28.86 -32.63
C ARG A 445 -11.67 -28.22 -32.23
N LYS A 446 -11.66 -27.07 -31.53
CA LYS A 446 -12.89 -26.37 -31.13
C LYS A 446 -13.62 -25.76 -32.33
N ILE A 447 -12.88 -25.21 -33.28
CA ILE A 447 -13.43 -24.74 -34.56
C ILE A 447 -14.07 -25.91 -35.31
N ALA A 448 -13.41 -27.07 -35.38
CA ALA A 448 -13.97 -28.25 -36.04
C ALA A 448 -15.25 -28.77 -35.35
N GLU A 449 -15.32 -28.75 -34.01
CA GLU A 449 -16.54 -29.09 -33.28
C GLU A 449 -17.69 -28.12 -33.56
N GLU A 450 -17.44 -26.81 -33.53
CA GLU A 450 -18.47 -25.81 -33.84
C GLU A 450 -18.88 -25.84 -35.32
N GLN A 451 -17.95 -26.13 -36.23
CA GLN A 451 -18.23 -26.39 -37.64
C GLN A 451 -19.11 -27.63 -37.81
N ARG A 452 -18.83 -28.73 -37.08
CA ARG A 452 -19.66 -29.95 -37.12
C ARG A 452 -21.08 -29.67 -36.67
N LYS A 453 -21.27 -28.96 -35.55
CA LYS A 453 -22.60 -28.52 -35.09
C LYS A 453 -23.30 -27.66 -36.13
N THR A 454 -22.56 -26.73 -36.76
CA THR A 454 -23.11 -25.89 -37.82
C THR A 454 -23.57 -26.73 -39.01
N TYR A 455 -22.80 -27.74 -39.41
CA TYR A 455 -23.19 -28.66 -40.48
C TYR A 455 -24.38 -29.54 -40.11
N GLU A 456 -24.47 -30.04 -38.87
CA GLU A 456 -25.63 -30.79 -38.37
C GLU A 456 -26.90 -29.92 -38.42
N VAL A 457 -26.84 -28.70 -37.89
CA VAL A 457 -27.96 -27.75 -37.93
C VAL A 457 -28.34 -27.39 -39.38
N GLN A 458 -27.36 -27.21 -40.27
CA GLN A 458 -27.62 -26.99 -41.70
C GLN A 458 -28.28 -28.20 -42.35
N GLN A 459 -27.84 -29.43 -42.04
CA GLN A 459 -28.44 -30.65 -42.57
C GLN A 459 -29.89 -30.81 -42.10
N GLU A 460 -30.16 -30.60 -40.81
CA GLU A 460 -31.52 -30.62 -40.26
C GLU A 460 -32.42 -29.57 -40.92
N ALA A 461 -31.94 -28.33 -41.07
CA ALA A 461 -32.67 -27.26 -41.76
C ALA A 461 -32.94 -27.59 -43.23
N GLN A 462 -31.99 -28.26 -43.92
CA GLN A 462 -32.18 -28.70 -45.30
C GLN A 462 -33.19 -29.86 -45.40
N GLN A 463 -33.18 -30.81 -44.47
CA GLN A 463 -34.20 -31.86 -44.41
C GLN A 463 -35.60 -31.27 -44.19
N GLN A 464 -35.74 -30.34 -43.24
CA GLN A 464 -37.01 -29.63 -43.01
C GLN A 464 -37.46 -28.84 -44.24
N ARG A 465 -36.53 -28.16 -44.94
CA ARG A 465 -36.85 -27.50 -46.23
C ARG A 465 -37.30 -28.48 -47.29
N GLN A 466 -36.62 -29.61 -47.47
CA GLN A 466 -37.02 -30.63 -48.44
C GLN A 466 -38.40 -31.21 -48.12
N GLN A 467 -38.73 -31.36 -46.83
CA GLN A 467 -40.04 -31.83 -46.40
C GLN A 467 -41.13 -30.77 -46.67
N LEU A 468 -40.88 -29.51 -46.32
CA LEU A 468 -41.79 -28.41 -46.61
C LEU A 468 -42.01 -28.20 -48.12
N VAL A 469 -40.97 -28.33 -48.95
CA VAL A 469 -41.10 -28.29 -50.42
C VAL A 469 -41.93 -29.46 -50.93
N ARG A 470 -41.74 -30.68 -50.39
CA ARG A 470 -42.56 -31.85 -50.75
C ARG A 470 -44.04 -31.66 -50.38
N GLU A 471 -44.31 -31.17 -49.18
CA GLU A 471 -45.68 -30.90 -48.71
C GLU A 471 -46.35 -29.78 -49.52
N THR A 472 -45.62 -28.70 -49.82
CA THR A 472 -46.11 -27.61 -50.68
C THR A 472 -46.39 -28.11 -52.10
N ALA A 473 -45.50 -28.92 -52.68
CA ALA A 473 -45.72 -29.50 -54.00
C ALA A 473 -46.94 -30.44 -54.05
N MET A 474 -47.20 -31.21 -52.99
CA MET A 474 -48.43 -32.01 -52.89
C MET A 474 -49.68 -31.14 -52.77
N ALA A 475 -49.63 -30.05 -52.00
CA ALA A 475 -50.72 -29.10 -51.88
C ALA A 475 -51.01 -28.38 -53.21
N ASP A 476 -49.97 -28.02 -53.97
CA ASP A 476 -50.10 -27.42 -55.29
C ASP A 476 -50.72 -28.40 -56.31
N ILE A 477 -50.30 -29.67 -56.30
CA ILE A 477 -50.93 -30.73 -57.12
C ILE A 477 -52.41 -30.89 -56.76
N GLN A 478 -52.76 -30.84 -55.48
CA GLN A 478 -54.17 -30.89 -55.04
C GLN A 478 -54.97 -29.67 -55.48
N ASN A 479 -54.38 -28.46 -55.41
CA ASN A 479 -54.99 -27.24 -55.94
C ASN A 479 -55.24 -27.32 -57.46
N ASP A 480 -54.28 -27.85 -58.21
CA ASP A 480 -54.41 -28.00 -59.67
C ASP A 480 -55.39 -29.13 -60.06
N MET A 481 -55.47 -30.21 -59.27
CA MET A 481 -56.47 -31.26 -59.44
C MET A 481 -57.89 -30.73 -59.20
N VAL A 482 -58.11 -29.95 -58.14
CA VAL A 482 -59.42 -29.33 -57.83
C VAL A 482 -59.84 -28.32 -58.90
N LYS A 483 -58.92 -27.49 -59.40
CA LYS A 483 -59.21 -26.56 -60.52
C LYS A 483 -59.61 -27.31 -61.79
N SER A 484 -58.95 -28.44 -62.07
CA SER A 484 -59.23 -29.26 -63.26
C SER A 484 -60.59 -29.97 -63.15
N GLU A 485 -60.93 -30.52 -61.98
CA GLU A 485 -62.25 -31.14 -61.74
C GLU A 485 -63.39 -30.11 -61.80
N GLN A 486 -63.23 -28.94 -61.18
CA GLN A 486 -64.22 -27.86 -61.27
C GLN A 486 -64.36 -27.33 -62.71
N GLY A 487 -63.28 -27.25 -63.48
CA GLY A 487 -63.32 -26.86 -64.89
C GLY A 487 -64.17 -27.79 -65.76
N VAL A 488 -64.07 -29.11 -65.53
CA VAL A 488 -64.91 -30.11 -66.23
C VAL A 488 -66.38 -29.97 -65.83
N GLN A 489 -66.66 -29.79 -64.53
CA GLN A 489 -68.03 -29.57 -64.04
C GLN A 489 -68.67 -28.29 -64.59
N ILE A 490 -67.91 -27.20 -64.72
CA ILE A 490 -68.40 -25.94 -65.31
C ILE A 490 -68.72 -26.13 -66.80
N ALA A 491 -67.88 -26.86 -67.53
CA ALA A 491 -68.12 -27.17 -68.94
C ALA A 491 -69.36 -28.06 -69.13
N GLU A 492 -69.56 -29.08 -68.29
CA GLU A 492 -70.78 -29.91 -68.30
C GLU A 492 -72.03 -29.11 -67.93
N MET A 493 -71.94 -28.23 -66.93
CA MET A 493 -73.06 -27.36 -66.54
C MET A 493 -73.40 -26.35 -67.63
N GLN A 494 -72.41 -25.79 -68.32
CA GLN A 494 -72.63 -24.92 -69.48
C GLN A 494 -73.27 -25.66 -70.66
N ALA A 495 -72.82 -26.89 -70.95
CA ALA A 495 -73.43 -27.73 -71.99
C ALA A 495 -74.89 -28.07 -71.66
N ASN A 496 -75.19 -28.46 -70.41
CA ASN A 496 -76.56 -28.72 -69.98
C ASN A 496 -77.46 -27.47 -69.95
N ALA A 497 -76.90 -26.29 -69.64
CA ALA A 497 -77.61 -25.03 -69.71
C ALA A 497 -77.99 -24.68 -71.17
N GLN A 498 -77.07 -24.87 -72.13
CA GLN A 498 -77.35 -24.68 -73.55
C GLN A 498 -78.43 -25.64 -74.06
N ILE A 499 -78.42 -26.91 -73.64
CA ILE A 499 -79.46 -27.88 -74.01
C ILE A 499 -80.83 -27.43 -73.48
N LYS A 500 -80.92 -27.00 -72.21
CA LYS A 500 -82.18 -26.50 -71.61
C LYS A 500 -82.67 -25.21 -72.27
N GLN A 501 -81.76 -24.34 -72.70
CA GLN A 501 -82.11 -23.10 -73.39
C GLN A 501 -82.64 -23.37 -74.80
N ALA A 502 -82.06 -24.35 -75.51
CA ALA A 502 -82.54 -24.80 -76.82
C ALA A 502 -83.91 -25.51 -76.73
N THR A 503 -84.14 -26.35 -75.72
CA THR A 503 -85.46 -26.98 -75.52
C THR A 503 -86.52 -25.97 -75.09
N GLY A 504 -86.19 -25.02 -74.22
CA GLY A 504 -87.09 -23.93 -73.84
C GLY A 504 -87.46 -23.02 -75.02
N ALA A 505 -86.51 -22.73 -75.92
CA ALA A 505 -86.77 -21.99 -77.15
C ALA A 505 -87.70 -22.75 -78.12
N ALA A 506 -87.56 -24.06 -78.23
CA ALA A 506 -88.43 -24.90 -79.05
C ALA A 506 -89.86 -24.98 -78.50
N GLU A 507 -90.01 -25.13 -77.17
CA GLU A 507 -91.32 -25.13 -76.52
C GLU A 507 -92.01 -23.75 -76.59
N ALA A 508 -91.26 -22.66 -76.43
CA ALA A 508 -91.78 -21.30 -76.58
C ALA A 508 -92.34 -21.06 -77.99
N THR A 509 -91.60 -21.49 -79.03
CA THR A 509 -92.04 -21.36 -80.43
C THR A 509 -93.30 -22.18 -80.71
N ARG A 510 -93.42 -23.38 -80.11
CA ARG A 510 -94.60 -24.24 -80.24
C ARG A 510 -95.83 -23.62 -79.54
N LEU A 511 -95.64 -23.05 -78.34
CA LEU A 511 -96.71 -22.36 -77.61
C LEU A 511 -97.18 -21.10 -78.34
N GLN A 512 -96.26 -20.35 -78.94
CA GLN A 512 -96.58 -19.16 -79.72
C GLN A 512 -97.39 -19.51 -80.98
N ALA A 513 -97.02 -20.58 -81.69
CA ALA A 513 -97.78 -21.07 -82.85
C ALA A 513 -99.20 -21.57 -82.48
N MET A 514 -99.38 -22.16 -81.29
CA MET A 514 -100.71 -22.55 -80.79
C MET A 514 -101.55 -21.32 -80.42
N GLY A 515 -100.95 -20.32 -79.78
CA GLY A 515 -101.62 -19.05 -79.44
C GLY A 515 -102.05 -18.25 -80.67
N GLU A 516 -101.22 -18.22 -81.73
CA GLU A 516 -101.58 -17.60 -83.00
C GLU A 516 -102.72 -18.35 -83.72
N ALA A 517 -102.77 -19.68 -83.64
CA ALA A 517 -103.86 -20.47 -84.20
C ALA A 517 -105.21 -20.22 -83.50
N GLU A 518 -105.21 -20.05 -82.18
CA GLU A 518 -106.41 -19.69 -81.41
C GLU A 518 -106.85 -18.24 -81.67
N ALA A 519 -105.91 -17.30 -81.77
CA ALA A 519 -106.19 -15.91 -82.12
C ALA A 519 -106.81 -15.78 -83.53
N ILE A 520 -106.31 -16.53 -84.51
CA ILE A 520 -106.86 -16.54 -85.87
C ILE A 520 -108.29 -17.12 -85.89
N ARG A 521 -108.59 -18.17 -85.11
CA ARG A 521 -109.98 -18.68 -84.98
C ARG A 521 -110.91 -17.68 -84.32
N ALA A 522 -110.47 -16.99 -83.28
CA ALA A 522 -111.26 -15.97 -82.60
C ALA A 522 -111.57 -14.78 -83.52
N ILE A 523 -110.57 -14.29 -84.27
CA ILE A 523 -110.76 -13.23 -85.27
C ILE A 523 -111.64 -13.71 -86.44
N GLY A 524 -111.50 -14.97 -86.87
CA GLY A 524 -112.33 -15.57 -87.92
C GLY A 524 -113.80 -15.65 -87.54
N ASN A 525 -114.11 -16.07 -86.32
CA ASN A 525 -115.48 -16.11 -85.79
C ASN A 525 -116.05 -14.70 -85.61
N ALA A 526 -115.26 -13.75 -85.07
CA ALA A 526 -115.67 -12.36 -84.91
C ALA A 526 -115.94 -11.67 -86.27
N LYS A 527 -115.12 -11.93 -87.29
CA LYS A 527 -115.37 -11.45 -88.66
C LYS A 527 -116.62 -12.09 -89.27
N ALA A 528 -116.86 -13.37 -89.05
CA ALA A 528 -118.06 -14.03 -89.55
C ALA A 528 -119.35 -13.47 -88.90
N GLU A 529 -119.31 -13.16 -87.60
CA GLU A 529 -120.41 -12.48 -86.90
C GLU A 529 -120.59 -11.03 -87.37
N ALA A 530 -119.51 -10.28 -87.55
CA ALA A 530 -119.56 -8.91 -88.10
C ALA A 530 -120.09 -8.89 -89.54
N HIS A 531 -119.74 -9.87 -90.37
CA HIS A 531 -120.28 -10.01 -91.73
C HIS A 531 -121.77 -10.39 -91.69
N ARG A 532 -122.22 -11.28 -90.80
CA ARG A 532 -123.66 -11.57 -90.64
C ARG A 532 -124.45 -10.36 -90.19
N ALA A 533 -123.95 -9.62 -89.19
CA ALA A 533 -124.61 -8.41 -88.70
C ALA A 533 -124.64 -7.29 -89.76
N GLY A 534 -123.53 -7.10 -90.49
CA GLY A 534 -123.45 -6.12 -91.59
C GLY A 534 -124.40 -6.42 -92.75
N VAL A 535 -124.57 -7.70 -93.11
CA VAL A 535 -125.51 -8.11 -94.16
C VAL A 535 -126.97 -7.94 -93.71
N GLN A 536 -127.29 -8.17 -92.43
CA GLN A 536 -128.63 -7.93 -91.88
C GLN A 536 -129.02 -6.44 -91.87
N ALA A 537 -128.06 -5.53 -91.72
CA ALA A 537 -128.32 -4.09 -91.65
C ALA A 537 -128.35 -3.37 -93.03
N LEU A 538 -127.57 -3.83 -94.01
CA LEU A 538 -127.32 -3.08 -95.27
C LEU A 538 -127.82 -3.77 -96.55
N GLY A 539 -128.32 -5.01 -96.48
CA GLY A 539 -128.76 -5.76 -97.66
C GLY A 539 -127.62 -6.22 -98.59
N SER A 540 -127.81 -7.34 -99.28
CA SER A 540 -126.73 -8.09 -99.96
C SER A 540 -125.96 -7.30 -101.03
N GLN A 541 -126.60 -6.34 -101.71
CA GLN A 541 -125.94 -5.55 -102.76
C GLN A 541 -125.16 -4.33 -102.22
N GLY A 542 -125.56 -3.73 -101.08
CA GLY A 542 -124.87 -2.55 -100.53
C GLY A 542 -123.57 -2.87 -99.79
N TYR A 543 -123.54 -4.00 -99.06
CA TYR A 543 -122.37 -4.39 -98.26
C TYR A 543 -121.14 -4.74 -99.10
N THR A 544 -121.36 -5.34 -100.28
CA THR A 544 -120.28 -5.77 -101.19
C THR A 544 -119.48 -4.58 -101.75
N ALA A 545 -120.15 -3.47 -102.08
CA ALA A 545 -119.49 -2.27 -102.59
C ALA A 545 -118.63 -1.58 -101.52
N LEU A 546 -119.11 -1.54 -100.27
CA LEU A 546 -118.40 -0.93 -99.14
C LEU A 546 -117.12 -1.72 -98.83
N GLN A 547 -117.19 -3.05 -98.86
CA GLN A 547 -116.05 -3.92 -98.59
C GLN A 547 -114.98 -3.87 -99.70
N LEU A 548 -115.38 -3.70 -100.95
CA LEU A 548 -114.45 -3.46 -102.06
C LEU A 548 -113.70 -2.13 -101.92
N MET A 549 -114.39 -1.04 -101.52
CA MET A 549 -113.73 0.25 -101.27
C MET A 549 -112.76 0.19 -100.09
N GLN A 550 -113.11 -0.52 -99.02
CA GLN A 550 -112.27 -0.62 -97.83
C GLN A 550 -110.96 -1.39 -98.10
N ILE A 551 -111.03 -2.46 -98.92
CA ILE A 551 -109.84 -3.23 -99.31
C ILE A 551 -108.90 -2.43 -100.23
N VAL A 552 -109.43 -1.51 -101.05
CA VAL A 552 -108.63 -0.62 -101.90
C VAL A 552 -107.94 0.48 -101.08
N GLY A 553 -108.55 0.92 -99.97
CA GLY A 553 -107.95 1.89 -99.03
C GLY A 553 -106.84 1.33 -98.16
N ASP A 554 -107.01 0.13 -97.58
CA ASP A 554 -106.07 -0.44 -96.60
C ASP A 554 -104.75 -0.96 -97.21
N ARG A 555 -104.68 -1.17 -98.53
CA ARG A 555 -103.47 -1.67 -99.22
C ARG A 555 -102.56 -0.60 -99.82
N ASN A 556 -102.87 0.69 -99.65
CA ASN A 556 -101.99 1.86 -99.86
C ASN A 556 -101.00 1.76 -101.05
N VAL A 557 -101.49 1.40 -102.24
CA VAL A 557 -100.65 1.17 -103.44
C VAL A 557 -100.31 2.50 -104.12
N ARG A 558 -99.01 2.87 -104.18
CA ARG A 558 -98.45 4.06 -104.86
C ARG A 558 -97.75 3.72 -106.18
N VAL A 559 -97.90 4.58 -107.20
CA VAL A 559 -97.36 4.45 -108.57
C VAL A 559 -96.66 5.74 -109.01
N VAL A 560 -95.32 5.72 -109.15
CA VAL A 560 -94.47 6.39 -110.20
C VAL A 560 -92.98 6.10 -109.93
N PRO A 561 -92.11 5.90 -110.97
CA PRO A 561 -90.69 5.57 -110.79
C PRO A 561 -89.75 6.74 -111.14
N ASP A 562 -88.56 6.81 -110.51
CA ASP A 562 -87.43 7.54 -111.12
C ASP A 562 -86.02 7.20 -110.55
N VAL A 563 -85.14 6.96 -111.53
CA VAL A 563 -83.69 7.19 -111.73
C VAL A 563 -82.55 6.66 -110.86
N ALA A 564 -81.50 6.30 -111.63
CA ALA A 564 -80.18 5.77 -111.35
C ALA A 564 -79.08 6.86 -111.21
N VAL A 565 -77.81 6.39 -111.15
CA VAL A 565 -76.49 7.07 -111.34
C VAL A 565 -75.71 7.27 -110.01
N ASN A 566 -74.39 7.05 -109.84
CA ASN A 566 -73.28 6.38 -110.55
C ASN A 566 -71.99 6.65 -109.73
N GLY A 567 -70.98 5.77 -109.82
CA GLY A 567 -69.55 6.01 -109.50
C GLY A 567 -69.12 5.77 -108.05
N SER A 568 -68.02 5.08 -107.72
CA SER A 568 -66.90 4.54 -108.50
C SER A 568 -65.96 3.74 -107.57
N GLY A 569 -65.29 2.68 -108.07
CA GLY A 569 -63.94 2.31 -107.57
C GLY A 569 -63.71 0.93 -106.95
N GLN A 570 -63.87 -0.14 -107.74
CA GLN A 570 -62.99 -1.31 -107.91
C GLN A 570 -62.03 -1.80 -106.77
N ALA A 571 -62.31 -3.03 -106.33
CA ALA A 571 -61.46 -4.24 -106.16
C ALA A 571 -60.08 -4.20 -105.48
N GLY A 572 -59.86 -5.21 -104.62
CA GLY A 572 -58.69 -6.12 -104.77
C GLY A 572 -57.61 -6.09 -103.69
N LEU A 573 -57.68 -7.08 -102.80
CA LEU A 573 -56.60 -7.96 -102.28
C LEU A 573 -55.11 -7.55 -102.41
N VAL A 574 -54.44 -7.54 -101.24
CA VAL A 574 -53.08 -8.05 -100.94
C VAL A 574 -51.85 -7.22 -101.39
N GLU A 575 -50.92 -7.07 -100.43
CA GLU A 575 -49.49 -6.68 -100.54
C GLU A 575 -49.09 -5.19 -100.66
N GLY A 576 -48.35 -4.71 -99.66
CA GLY A 576 -47.72 -3.38 -99.58
C GLY A 576 -47.43 -2.96 -98.14
N MET A 577 -46.82 -3.82 -97.31
CA MET A 577 -45.42 -3.71 -96.86
C MET A 577 -44.98 -2.32 -96.35
N LEU A 578 -44.44 -2.31 -95.13
CA LEU A 578 -43.10 -1.76 -94.84
C LEU A 578 -42.77 -0.41 -95.54
N GLY A 579 -43.24 0.71 -95.00
CA GLY A 579 -42.98 2.02 -95.64
C GLY A 579 -43.14 3.29 -94.81
N MET A 580 -43.43 3.22 -93.50
CA MET A 580 -43.43 4.40 -92.62
C MET A 580 -42.84 4.13 -91.23
N MET A 581 -41.65 3.52 -91.18
CA MET A 581 -40.63 3.98 -90.20
C MET A 581 -40.18 5.39 -90.63
N LEU A 582 -39.85 6.28 -89.67
CA LEU A 582 -39.24 7.63 -89.81
C LEU A 582 -40.16 8.87 -89.78
N ARG A 583 -40.72 9.18 -88.59
CA ARG A 583 -40.90 10.54 -88.04
C ARG A 583 -41.48 10.42 -86.61
N GLY A 584 -40.83 10.77 -85.51
CA GLY A 584 -39.53 11.37 -85.30
C GLY A 584 -38.99 11.03 -83.90
N GLN A 585 -37.67 10.96 -83.82
CA GLN A 585 -36.85 10.96 -82.61
C GLN A 585 -36.95 12.29 -81.85
N THR A 586 -36.63 12.32 -80.55
CA THR A 586 -35.36 12.90 -80.05
C THR A 586 -35.22 12.80 -78.51
N ASN A 587 -34.00 12.42 -78.10
CA ASN A 587 -33.27 12.69 -76.83
C ASN A 587 -33.84 12.10 -75.51
N GLY A 588 -33.07 11.48 -74.63
CA GLY A 588 -31.62 11.25 -74.51
C GLY A 588 -31.30 10.90 -73.04
N SER A 589 -30.41 9.91 -72.84
CA SER A 589 -29.47 9.72 -71.72
C SER A 589 -29.95 9.76 -70.25
N ALA A 590 -29.80 8.63 -69.54
CA ALA A 590 -28.74 8.40 -68.52
C ALA A 590 -29.15 7.39 -67.41
N LYS A 591 -28.29 6.38 -67.23
CA LYS A 591 -28.08 5.49 -66.05
C LYS A 591 -27.33 6.29 -64.93
N PRO A 592 -26.92 5.78 -63.74
CA PRO A 592 -27.04 4.41 -63.17
C PRO A 592 -27.15 4.25 -61.60
N MET A 593 -27.19 2.97 -61.16
CA MET A 593 -26.54 2.31 -59.98
C MET A 593 -26.97 2.66 -58.54
N THR A 594 -27.48 1.72 -57.72
CA THR A 594 -26.87 0.58 -56.98
C THR A 594 -25.82 0.92 -55.91
N LYS A 595 -26.17 0.52 -54.68
CA LYS A 595 -25.38 -0.16 -53.63
C LYS A 595 -23.98 0.39 -53.29
N SER A 596 -23.85 0.81 -52.04
CA SER A 596 -23.01 0.13 -51.04
C SER A 596 -23.70 0.20 -49.69
#